data_AF-A0A925JRH6-F1
#
_entry.id   AF-A0A925JRH6-F1
#
_cell.length_a   1.000
_cell.length_b   1.000
_cell.length_c   1.000
_cell.angle_alpha   90.00
_cell.angle_beta   90.00
_cell.angle_gamma   90.00
#
_symmetry.space_group_name_H-M   'P 1'
#
loop_
_entity.id
_entity.type
_entity.pdbx_description
1 polymer ?
#
loop_
_entity_poly.entity_id
_entity_poly.type
_entity_poly.pdbx_seq_one_letter_code
_entity_poly.pdbx_strand_id
1 'polypeptide(L)'
;MKPLPNHPPTPALDGLLARCPNLKHRTILLLLADAGLGVSACVALRFSDFDFRNRTLTIHSTAKDGTPRPKGYPISDRLYGALADYLATFPHPPGKQDYLFPGTEGRAHLSRKAVNRFIDLLEEKHPDLGKVSPTSFRRAAQPAPQGTSSQGGISPSPAQKTSFWQATLAGVRKRFSPTRRPRLISPFPTEPDCSIGREGEIARINQLVDKHCNVILMGPIGIGKSHLLQRVRPQAKVLRFDDVGDIKRTLIQTLLYLYQNDKAAVFELVYGNYELTKLATHLQRDSVRNLCAEMIRITQRFEYLLLIDSVDRITPRSVNALEYLKDHFTILTSAREVVLNKGSFLWNFQVIRIGELSRQHSLELIHHLSGHQQAGGMDIEDYALFRNHLYEQSNGNPRVICELIDRYRKERVVTNEVVKEIRHVG
;
A
#
# COMPACT_ATOMS: atom_id res chain seq x y z
N MET A 1 29.73 16.15 9.48
CA MET A 1 29.45 14.72 9.78
C MET A 1 27.99 14.44 9.45
N LYS A 2 27.70 13.56 8.48
CA LYS A 2 26.34 13.10 8.18
C LYS A 2 25.91 12.05 9.22
N PRO A 3 24.66 12.07 9.73
CA PRO A 3 24.20 11.05 10.66
C PRO A 3 24.02 9.70 9.94
N LEU A 4 24.43 8.62 10.61
CA LEU A 4 24.28 7.23 10.15
C LEU A 4 22.79 6.83 10.18
N PRO A 5 22.28 6.10 9.16
CA PRO A 5 20.91 5.63 9.16
C PRO A 5 20.74 4.42 10.09
N ASN A 6 19.86 4.57 11.08
CA ASN A 6 19.05 3.57 11.78
C ASN A 6 19.55 2.12 11.74
N HIS A 7 20.42 1.77 12.68
CA HIS A 7 20.62 0.38 13.10
C HIS A 7 19.57 0.02 14.16
N PRO A 8 18.95 -1.17 14.10
CA PRO A 8 18.23 -1.68 15.26
C PRO A 8 19.27 -1.94 16.36
N PRO A 9 18.96 -1.66 17.63
CA PRO A 9 19.88 -1.97 18.73
C PRO A 9 20.15 -3.49 18.72
N THR A 10 21.42 -3.88 18.84
CA THR A 10 21.93 -5.25 18.96
C THR A 10 21.01 -6.23 19.74
N PRO A 11 20.38 -5.84 20.87
CA PRO A 11 19.43 -6.71 21.60
C PRO A 11 18.18 -7.15 20.82
N ALA A 12 17.70 -6.39 19.83
CA ALA A 12 16.48 -6.73 19.08
C ALA A 12 16.70 -7.92 18.13
N LEU A 13 17.88 -8.00 17.49
CA LEU A 13 18.24 -9.11 16.61
C LEU A 13 18.45 -10.40 17.41
N ASP A 14 19.15 -10.34 18.53
CA ASP A 14 19.42 -11.52 19.36
C ASP A 14 18.09 -12.07 19.94
N GLY A 15 17.14 -11.19 20.28
CA GLY A 15 15.77 -11.57 20.65
C GLY A 15 14.97 -12.24 19.53
N LEU A 16 15.10 -11.76 18.29
CA LEU A 16 14.47 -12.38 17.11
C LEU A 16 15.09 -13.76 16.80
N LEU A 17 16.40 -13.91 16.92
CA LEU A 17 17.10 -15.17 16.66
C LEU A 17 16.77 -16.26 17.69
N ALA A 18 16.51 -15.88 18.95
CA ALA A 18 16.08 -16.79 20.01
C ALA A 18 14.65 -17.33 19.79
N ARG A 19 13.78 -16.53 19.14
CA ARG A 19 12.36 -16.85 18.93
C ARG A 19 12.05 -17.42 17.54
N CYS A 20 13.07 -17.65 16.71
CA CYS A 20 12.92 -18.23 15.38
C CYS A 20 13.30 -19.73 15.40
N PRO A 21 12.34 -20.66 15.50
CA PRO A 21 12.64 -22.10 15.56
C PRO A 21 13.07 -22.68 14.22
N ASN A 22 12.78 -22.00 13.11
CA ASN A 22 13.10 -22.48 11.78
C ASN A 22 14.55 -22.16 11.41
N LEU A 23 15.39 -23.19 11.31
CA LEU A 23 16.81 -23.08 10.98
C LEU A 23 17.05 -22.31 9.67
N LYS A 24 16.20 -22.51 8.65
CA LYS A 24 16.29 -21.79 7.38
C LYS A 24 16.14 -20.28 7.56
N HIS A 25 15.12 -19.86 8.32
CA HIS A 25 14.84 -18.43 8.56
C HIS A 25 15.92 -17.79 9.44
N ARG A 26 16.41 -18.52 10.45
CA ARG A 26 17.50 -18.10 11.32
C ARG A 26 18.78 -17.83 10.53
N THR A 27 19.16 -18.73 9.61
CA THR A 27 20.34 -18.56 8.75
C THR A 27 20.19 -17.37 7.80
N ILE A 28 19.00 -17.11 7.26
CA ILE A 28 18.72 -15.92 6.43
C ILE A 28 18.92 -14.64 7.25
N LEU A 29 18.36 -14.56 8.47
CA LEU A 29 18.49 -13.38 9.33
C LEU A 29 19.96 -13.10 9.69
N LEU A 30 20.75 -14.14 9.97
CA LEU A 30 22.19 -14.00 10.24
C LEU A 30 22.97 -13.55 9.00
N LEU A 31 22.63 -14.02 7.80
CA LEU A 31 23.25 -13.55 6.55
C LEU A 31 22.95 -12.06 6.28
N LEU A 32 21.73 -11.60 6.60
CA LEU A 32 21.37 -10.19 6.46
C LEU A 32 22.08 -9.32 7.50
N ALA A 33 22.20 -9.79 8.74
CA ALA A 33 22.74 -9.02 9.86
C ALA A 33 24.28 -9.03 9.97
N ASP A 34 24.91 -10.19 9.79
CA ASP A 34 26.35 -10.38 10.02
C ASP A 34 27.17 -10.12 8.78
N ALA A 35 26.73 -10.69 7.66
CA ALA A 35 27.36 -10.45 6.36
C ALA A 35 26.85 -9.16 5.70
N GLY A 36 25.81 -8.51 6.25
CA GLY A 36 25.29 -7.22 5.77
C GLY A 36 24.64 -7.30 4.38
N LEU A 37 24.16 -8.49 3.99
CA LEU A 37 23.69 -8.74 2.64
C LEU A 37 22.33 -8.13 2.38
N GLY A 38 22.09 -7.70 1.14
CA GLY A 38 20.73 -7.40 0.70
C GLY A 38 19.94 -8.70 0.51
N VAL A 39 18.62 -8.65 0.71
CA VAL A 39 17.72 -9.81 0.53
C VAL A 39 17.90 -10.49 -0.82
N SER A 40 18.03 -9.71 -1.90
CA SER A 40 18.23 -10.25 -3.26
C SER A 40 19.55 -11.01 -3.41
N ALA A 41 20.62 -10.57 -2.74
CA ALA A 41 21.91 -11.25 -2.78
C ALA A 41 21.89 -12.51 -1.90
N CYS A 42 21.28 -12.43 -0.72
CA CYS A 42 21.15 -13.54 0.21
C CYS A 42 20.42 -14.76 -0.39
N VAL A 43 19.30 -14.53 -1.10
CA VAL A 43 18.55 -15.63 -1.72
C VAL A 43 19.28 -16.26 -2.90
N ALA A 44 20.14 -15.52 -3.58
CA ALA A 44 20.84 -15.98 -4.78
C ALA A 44 22.13 -16.77 -4.48
N LEU A 45 22.52 -16.88 -3.20
CA LEU A 45 23.75 -17.57 -2.80
C LEU A 45 23.73 -19.05 -3.16
N ARG A 46 24.87 -19.54 -3.66
CA ARG A 46 25.14 -20.95 -3.96
C ARG A 46 26.17 -21.51 -3.01
N PHE A 47 26.25 -22.85 -2.92
CA PHE A 47 27.30 -23.48 -2.11
C PHE A 47 28.72 -23.18 -2.61
N SER A 48 28.89 -22.90 -3.90
CA SER A 48 30.16 -22.43 -4.47
C SER A 48 30.66 -21.09 -3.93
N ASP A 49 29.76 -20.28 -3.38
CA ASP A 49 30.08 -18.93 -2.92
C ASP A 49 30.75 -18.94 -1.54
N PHE A 50 30.67 -20.06 -0.82
CA PHE A 50 31.23 -20.23 0.52
C PHE A 50 32.58 -20.94 0.48
N ASP A 51 33.59 -20.30 1.04
CA ASP A 51 34.83 -20.96 1.45
C ASP A 51 34.78 -21.18 2.96
N PHE A 52 34.31 -22.35 3.37
CA PHE A 52 34.20 -22.73 4.78
C PHE A 52 35.56 -22.87 5.47
N ARG A 53 36.63 -23.18 4.72
CA ARG A 53 37.98 -23.32 5.26
C ARG A 53 38.55 -21.97 5.67
N ASN A 54 38.36 -20.97 4.82
CA ASN A 54 38.85 -19.60 5.06
C ASN A 54 37.79 -18.71 5.73
N ARG A 55 36.59 -19.25 6.00
CA ARG A 55 35.43 -18.53 6.58
C ARG A 55 35.08 -17.26 5.81
N THR A 56 35.08 -17.36 4.48
CA THR A 56 34.78 -16.23 3.59
C THR A 56 33.63 -16.57 2.66
N LEU A 57 32.71 -15.61 2.50
CA LEU A 57 31.62 -15.64 1.53
C LEU A 57 31.94 -14.70 0.38
N THR A 58 31.93 -15.20 -0.85
CA THR A 58 32.19 -14.40 -2.04
C THR A 58 30.88 -14.06 -2.76
N ILE A 59 30.65 -12.77 -3.03
CA ILE A 59 29.46 -12.32 -3.77
C ILE A 59 29.88 -11.77 -5.11
N HIS A 60 29.33 -12.37 -6.16
CA HIS A 60 29.50 -11.92 -7.53
C HIS A 60 28.57 -10.73 -7.80
N SER A 61 29.08 -9.50 -7.64
CA SER A 61 28.40 -8.28 -8.06
C SER A 61 28.94 -7.84 -9.42
N THR A 62 28.07 -7.46 -10.35
CA THR A 62 28.48 -6.77 -11.58
C THR A 62 28.63 -5.27 -11.31
N ALA A 63 29.70 -4.65 -11.82
CA ALA A 63 29.83 -3.21 -11.86
C ALA A 63 28.84 -2.61 -12.88
N LYS A 64 28.63 -1.28 -12.86
CA LYS A 64 27.82 -0.59 -13.87
C LYS A 64 28.33 -0.84 -15.30
N ASP A 65 29.61 -1.15 -15.43
CA ASP A 65 30.30 -1.41 -16.71
C ASP A 65 30.29 -2.91 -17.08
N GLY A 66 29.48 -3.75 -16.41
CA GLY A 66 29.34 -5.18 -16.72
C GLY A 66 30.47 -6.09 -16.23
N THR A 67 31.57 -5.53 -15.70
CA THR A 67 32.69 -6.32 -15.16
C THR A 67 32.33 -6.98 -13.82
N PRO A 68 32.58 -8.29 -13.64
CA PRO A 68 32.35 -8.96 -12.36
C PRO A 68 33.37 -8.48 -11.32
N ARG A 69 32.89 -7.94 -10.20
CA ARG A 69 33.69 -7.54 -9.04
C ARG A 69 33.31 -8.43 -7.85
N PRO A 70 33.95 -9.60 -7.69
CA PRO A 70 33.70 -10.45 -6.52
C PRO A 70 34.09 -9.70 -5.25
N LYS A 71 33.20 -9.69 -4.25
CA LYS A 71 33.47 -9.12 -2.93
C LYS A 71 33.46 -10.23 -1.88
N GLY A 72 34.54 -10.35 -1.13
CA GLY A 72 34.66 -11.29 -0.02
C GLY A 72 34.15 -10.67 1.29
N TYR A 73 33.29 -11.40 1.99
CA TYR A 73 32.73 -11.07 3.30
C TYR A 73 33.18 -12.11 4.32
N PRO A 74 33.72 -11.72 5.48
CA PRO A 74 34.05 -12.67 6.54
C PRO A 74 32.77 -13.25 7.16
N ILE A 75 32.80 -14.54 7.47
CA ILE A 75 31.71 -15.27 8.14
C ILE A 75 31.98 -15.23 9.65
N SER A 76 31.02 -14.74 10.43
CA SER A 76 31.10 -14.73 11.90
C SER A 76 30.97 -16.14 12.48
N ASP A 77 31.47 -16.37 13.71
CA ASP A 77 31.33 -17.68 14.37
C ASP A 77 29.87 -18.12 14.53
N ARG A 78 28.97 -17.17 14.83
CA ARG A 78 27.53 -17.44 14.96
C ARG A 78 26.86 -17.78 13.63
N LEU A 79 27.27 -17.14 12.54
CA LEU A 79 26.78 -17.46 11.19
C LEU A 79 27.33 -18.82 10.73
N TYR A 80 28.59 -19.10 11.05
CA TYR A 80 29.22 -20.39 10.73
C TYR A 80 28.50 -21.56 11.43
N GLY A 81 28.18 -21.41 12.71
CA GLY A 81 27.39 -22.40 13.46
C GLY A 81 25.99 -22.60 12.87
N ALA A 82 25.26 -21.52 12.59
CA ALA A 82 23.93 -21.61 12.00
C ALA A 82 23.92 -22.20 10.58
N LEU A 83 24.98 -21.95 9.79
CA LEU A 83 25.17 -22.62 8.49
C LEU A 83 25.40 -24.11 8.68
N ALA A 84 26.24 -24.53 9.63
CA ALA A 84 26.47 -25.94 9.91
C ALA A 84 25.17 -26.66 10.34
N ASP A 85 24.41 -26.06 11.26
CA ASP A 85 23.12 -26.61 11.73
C ASP A 85 22.11 -26.74 10.58
N TYR A 86 22.05 -25.74 9.70
CA TYR A 86 21.17 -25.77 8.53
C TYR A 86 21.62 -26.79 7.48
N LEU A 87 22.92 -26.91 7.21
CA LEU A 87 23.48 -27.90 6.29
C LEU A 87 23.22 -29.33 6.75
N ALA A 88 23.19 -29.59 8.06
CA ALA A 88 22.87 -30.90 8.62
C ALA A 88 21.42 -31.35 8.33
N THR A 89 20.52 -30.43 7.96
CA THR A 89 19.13 -30.76 7.61
C THR A 89 18.95 -31.31 6.20
N PHE A 90 19.98 -31.25 5.34
CA PHE A 90 19.90 -31.73 3.97
C PHE A 90 20.09 -33.27 3.93
N PRO A 91 19.19 -34.02 3.26
CA PRO A 91 19.27 -35.49 3.20
C PRO A 91 20.44 -35.99 2.35
N HIS A 92 20.94 -35.17 1.43
CA HIS A 92 22.09 -35.47 0.57
C HIS A 92 23.03 -34.27 0.51
N PRO A 93 24.34 -34.50 0.34
CA PRO A 93 25.30 -33.41 0.19
C PRO A 93 24.92 -32.58 -1.05
N PRO A 94 24.67 -31.27 -0.90
CA PRO A 94 24.26 -30.44 -2.01
C PRO A 94 25.40 -30.27 -3.03
N GLY A 95 25.03 -30.14 -4.30
CA GLY A 95 25.97 -29.86 -5.37
C GLY A 95 26.52 -28.43 -5.28
N LYS A 96 27.73 -28.20 -5.81
CA LYS A 96 28.39 -26.88 -5.76
C LYS A 96 27.56 -25.75 -6.38
N GLN A 97 26.74 -26.06 -7.39
CA GLN A 97 25.91 -25.09 -8.10
C GLN A 97 24.49 -24.94 -7.52
N ASP A 98 24.16 -25.71 -6.49
CA ASP A 98 22.84 -25.64 -5.88
C ASP A 98 22.71 -24.36 -5.04
N TYR A 99 21.50 -23.82 -5.00
CA TYR A 99 21.19 -22.66 -4.17
C TYR A 99 21.15 -23.07 -2.70
N LEU A 100 21.70 -22.21 -1.84
CA LEU A 100 21.64 -22.40 -0.38
C LEU A 100 20.19 -22.44 0.13
N PHE A 101 19.32 -21.64 -0.50
CA PHE A 101 17.89 -21.59 -0.21
C PHE A 101 17.08 -21.99 -1.45
N PRO A 102 16.84 -23.29 -1.69
CA PRO A 102 16.01 -23.71 -2.80
C PRO A 102 14.56 -23.26 -2.61
N GLY A 103 13.90 -22.95 -3.72
CA GLY A 103 12.47 -22.75 -3.84
C GLY A 103 11.72 -24.07 -3.94
N THR A 104 10.39 -24.01 -3.95
CA THR A 104 9.50 -25.18 -3.89
C THR A 104 9.72 -26.19 -5.03
N GLU A 105 10.18 -25.73 -6.19
CA GLU A 105 10.39 -26.57 -7.38
C GLU A 105 11.86 -27.00 -7.58
N GLY A 106 12.76 -26.71 -6.63
CA GLY A 106 14.17 -27.11 -6.64
C GLY A 106 15.05 -26.46 -7.72
N ARG A 107 14.48 -25.93 -8.80
CA ARG A 107 15.19 -25.30 -9.94
C ARG A 107 15.47 -23.81 -9.77
N ALA A 108 14.83 -23.16 -8.80
CA ALA A 108 14.96 -21.73 -8.54
C ALA A 108 15.27 -21.46 -7.07
N HIS A 109 15.88 -20.32 -6.78
CA HIS A 109 16.11 -19.89 -5.41
C HIS A 109 14.83 -19.36 -4.75
N LEU A 110 14.85 -19.27 -3.42
CA LEU A 110 13.78 -18.67 -2.62
C LEU A 110 13.42 -17.26 -3.15
N SER A 111 12.13 -16.98 -3.30
CA SER A 111 11.71 -15.67 -3.80
C SER A 111 11.94 -14.57 -2.75
N ARG A 112 12.36 -13.38 -3.20
CA ARG A 112 12.48 -12.19 -2.35
C ARG A 112 11.17 -11.86 -1.61
N LYS A 113 10.03 -12.08 -2.27
CA LYS A 113 8.70 -11.86 -1.67
C LYS A 113 8.45 -12.78 -0.48
N ALA A 114 8.87 -14.04 -0.56
CA ALA A 114 8.75 -14.98 0.56
C ALA A 114 9.61 -14.55 1.74
N VAL A 115 10.82 -14.02 1.48
CA VAL A 115 11.70 -13.51 2.53
C VAL A 115 11.09 -12.31 3.25
N ASN A 116 10.65 -11.30 2.50
CA ASN A 116 10.02 -10.12 3.10
C ASN A 116 8.75 -10.50 3.88
N ARG A 117 7.91 -11.39 3.33
CA ARG A 117 6.69 -11.83 4.00
C ARG A 117 6.97 -12.54 5.32
N PHE A 118 8.04 -13.35 5.43
CA PHE A 118 8.36 -13.97 6.72
C PHE A 118 8.86 -12.92 7.73
N ILE A 119 9.62 -11.92 7.27
CA ILE A 119 10.11 -10.84 8.16
C ILE A 119 8.91 -10.05 8.69
N ASP A 120 7.97 -9.67 7.81
CA ASP A 120 6.74 -8.98 8.19
C ASP A 120 5.92 -9.78 9.22
N LEU A 121 5.81 -11.11 9.03
CA LEU A 121 5.12 -12.00 9.98
C LEU A 121 5.84 -12.14 11.33
N LEU A 122 7.18 -12.08 11.34
CA LEU A 122 7.95 -12.09 12.58
C LEU A 122 7.78 -10.77 13.35
N GLU A 123 7.71 -9.65 12.64
CA GLU A 123 7.41 -8.33 13.23
C GLU A 123 5.99 -8.29 13.82
N GLU A 124 4.99 -8.81 13.11
CA GLU A 124 3.60 -8.85 13.59
C GLU A 124 3.44 -9.67 14.88
N LYS A 125 4.17 -10.79 14.99
CA LYS A 125 4.12 -11.67 16.16
C LYS A 125 4.88 -11.13 17.37
N HIS A 126 5.84 -10.22 17.17
CA HIS A 126 6.70 -9.69 18.22
C HIS A 126 6.84 -8.16 18.13
N PRO A 127 5.75 -7.42 18.39
CA PRO A 127 5.76 -5.95 18.35
C PRO A 127 6.63 -5.31 19.44
N ASP A 128 7.01 -6.10 20.45
CA ASP A 128 7.89 -5.71 21.57
C ASP A 128 9.34 -5.41 21.14
N LEU A 129 9.75 -5.89 19.95
CA LEU A 129 11.15 -5.78 19.47
C LEU A 129 11.39 -4.58 18.52
N GLY A 130 10.35 -3.78 18.23
CA GLY A 130 10.43 -2.63 17.32
C GLY A 130 10.48 -3.01 15.84
N LYS A 131 10.34 -2.03 14.93
CA LYS A 131 10.36 -2.28 13.47
C LYS A 131 11.78 -2.60 13.00
N VAL A 132 11.98 -3.73 12.33
CA VAL A 132 13.28 -4.18 11.84
C VAL A 132 13.21 -4.41 10.33
N SER A 133 13.35 -3.32 9.57
CA SER A 133 13.29 -3.44 8.11
C SER A 133 14.49 -4.26 7.58
N PRO A 134 14.35 -4.95 6.43
CA PRO A 134 15.46 -5.67 5.79
C PRO A 134 16.69 -4.79 5.48
N THR A 135 16.49 -3.47 5.33
CA THR A 135 17.57 -2.49 5.16
C THR A 135 18.23 -2.07 6.47
N SER A 136 17.56 -2.26 7.61
CA SER A 136 18.05 -1.95 8.96
C SER A 136 19.16 -2.90 9.42
N PHE A 137 19.19 -4.14 8.91
CA PHE A 137 20.18 -5.16 9.25
C PHE A 137 21.59 -4.91 8.67
N ARG A 138 21.76 -3.93 7.77
CA ARG A 138 23.05 -3.71 7.11
C ARG A 138 24.05 -3.08 8.10
N ARG A 139 24.79 -3.90 8.85
CA ARG A 139 26.10 -3.49 9.36
C ARG A 139 27.00 -3.23 8.17
N ALA A 140 27.79 -2.16 8.20
CA ALA A 140 28.86 -1.96 7.24
C ALA A 140 29.97 -3.00 7.50
N ALA A 141 29.75 -4.25 7.10
CA ALA A 141 30.82 -5.23 7.00
C ALA A 141 31.74 -4.78 5.88
N GLN A 142 32.95 -4.34 6.23
CA GLN A 142 33.94 -3.95 5.24
C GLN A 142 34.42 -5.21 4.50
N PRO A 143 34.38 -5.23 3.16
CA PRO A 143 34.96 -6.34 2.41
C PRO A 143 36.46 -6.41 2.70
N ALA A 144 37.00 -7.62 2.84
CA ALA A 144 38.43 -7.79 3.08
C ALA A 144 39.23 -7.18 1.91
N PRO A 145 40.30 -6.39 2.18
CA PRO A 145 41.08 -5.78 1.12
C PRO A 145 41.80 -6.85 0.30
N GLN A 146 41.48 -6.93 -1.00
CA GLN A 146 42.28 -7.70 -1.94
C GLN A 146 43.54 -6.90 -2.27
N GLY A 147 44.69 -7.45 -1.90
CA GLY A 147 45.99 -6.82 -2.09
C GLY A 147 46.29 -6.52 -3.56
N THR A 148 46.55 -5.26 -3.86
CA THR A 148 47.33 -4.83 -5.03
C THR A 148 48.31 -3.76 -4.58
N SER A 149 49.53 -3.90 -5.08
CA SER A 149 50.76 -3.19 -4.74
C SER A 149 50.84 -1.74 -5.21
N SER A 150 51.72 -1.01 -4.52
CA SER A 150 52.65 0.06 -4.96
C SER A 150 52.30 1.55 -4.79
N GLN A 151 53.23 2.23 -4.07
CA GLN A 151 53.72 3.62 -4.19
C GLN A 151 52.72 4.78 -3.95
N GLY A 152 53.01 5.89 -3.27
CA GLY A 152 54.20 6.44 -2.61
C GLY A 152 53.74 7.70 -1.83
N GLY A 153 54.55 8.17 -0.88
CA GLY A 153 54.18 9.24 0.05
C GLY A 153 54.26 10.66 -0.52
N ILE A 154 53.70 11.62 0.24
CA ILE A 154 54.27 12.93 0.63
C ILE A 154 53.44 13.49 1.80
N SER A 155 54.15 14.10 2.75
CA SER A 155 53.76 14.71 4.03
C SER A 155 52.94 16.03 3.93
N PRO A 156 52.46 16.61 5.05
CA PRO A 156 51.31 17.55 5.10
C PRO A 156 51.62 19.04 5.42
N SER A 157 50.55 19.86 5.50
CA SER A 157 50.32 21.13 6.28
C SER A 157 50.27 22.46 5.49
N PRO A 158 49.69 23.61 5.97
CA PRO A 158 48.88 23.89 7.19
C PRO A 158 47.57 24.69 6.99
N ALA A 159 46.87 24.89 8.11
CA ALA A 159 45.62 25.59 8.37
C ALA A 159 45.67 27.14 8.38
N GLN A 160 44.49 27.80 8.29
CA GLN A 160 44.21 29.13 8.89
C GLN A 160 42.76 29.30 9.39
N LYS A 161 42.65 30.17 10.41
CA LYS A 161 41.63 30.32 11.46
C LYS A 161 40.42 31.17 11.05
N THR A 162 39.26 30.95 11.68
CA THR A 162 38.12 31.90 11.68
C THR A 162 37.90 32.54 13.05
N SER A 163 37.49 33.80 13.00
CA SER A 163 37.68 34.85 14.00
C SER A 163 36.53 35.06 15.00
N PHE A 164 36.95 35.47 16.18
CA PHE A 164 36.29 35.92 17.41
C PHE A 164 35.10 36.94 17.33
N TRP A 165 34.59 37.31 16.14
CA TRP A 165 33.57 38.37 16.01
C TRP A 165 32.14 37.91 15.63
N GLN A 166 31.82 36.61 15.64
CA GLN A 166 30.47 36.11 15.31
C GLN A 166 29.59 35.72 16.50
N ALA A 167 30.07 35.84 17.75
CA ALA A 167 29.35 35.36 18.93
C ALA A 167 28.48 36.41 19.67
N THR A 168 28.53 37.70 19.30
CA THR A 168 27.92 38.77 20.11
C THR A 168 26.66 39.43 19.53
N LEU A 169 26.22 39.07 18.31
CA LEU A 169 24.98 39.63 17.70
C LEU A 169 23.72 38.74 17.88
N ALA A 170 23.84 37.54 18.45
CA ALA A 170 22.72 36.63 18.66
C ALA A 170 21.88 36.92 19.92
N GLY A 171 22.34 37.81 20.81
CA GLY A 171 21.74 38.04 22.12
C GLY A 171 20.57 39.03 22.18
N VAL A 172 20.42 39.92 21.20
CA VAL A 172 19.53 41.09 21.32
C VAL A 172 18.17 40.90 20.64
N ARG A 173 18.00 39.92 19.75
CA ARG A 173 16.74 39.68 19.00
C ARG A 173 15.69 38.81 19.71
N LYS A 174 15.97 38.28 20.92
CA LYS A 174 15.07 37.34 21.62
C LYS A 174 14.06 37.98 22.58
N ARG A 175 14.01 39.31 22.72
CA ARG A 175 13.20 39.99 23.76
C ARG A 175 11.85 40.56 23.33
N PHE A 176 11.47 40.47 22.04
CA PHE A 176 10.16 40.94 21.58
C PHE A 176 9.55 40.00 20.54
N SER A 177 8.79 39.01 21.01
CA SER A 177 7.78 38.33 20.18
C SER A 177 6.55 38.04 21.06
N PRO A 178 5.33 38.39 20.61
CA PRO A 178 4.13 38.20 21.40
C PRO A 178 3.82 36.70 21.53
N THR A 179 3.41 36.31 22.73
CA THR A 179 3.08 34.92 23.10
C THR A 179 1.87 34.42 22.28
N ARG A 180 2.15 33.55 21.31
CA ARG A 180 1.13 32.85 20.52
C ARG A 180 0.36 31.86 21.41
N ARG A 181 -0.97 31.99 21.46
CA ARG A 181 -1.85 31.03 22.13
C ARG A 181 -1.86 29.70 21.36
N PRO A 182 -1.72 28.54 22.02
CA PRO A 182 -1.95 27.26 21.37
C PRO A 182 -3.45 27.13 21.04
N ARG A 183 -3.79 27.04 19.75
CA ARG A 183 -5.13 26.62 19.33
C ARG A 183 -5.20 25.10 19.42
N LEU A 184 -6.25 24.61 20.08
CA LEU A 184 -6.60 23.18 20.09
C LEU A 184 -6.80 22.71 18.64
N ILE A 185 -6.07 21.66 18.25
CA ILE A 185 -6.34 20.92 17.02
C ILE A 185 -7.57 20.06 17.32
N SER A 186 -8.73 20.49 16.84
CA SER A 186 -9.93 19.66 16.89
C SER A 186 -9.72 18.39 16.05
N PRO A 187 -10.05 17.19 16.55
CA PRO A 187 -10.10 16.00 15.72
C PRO A 187 -11.23 16.13 14.70
N PHE A 188 -10.89 15.77 13.46
CA PHE A 188 -11.61 15.92 12.20
C PHE A 188 -13.10 15.48 12.19
N PRO A 189 -13.98 16.16 11.44
CA PRO A 189 -15.07 15.51 10.73
C PRO A 189 -14.52 14.84 9.47
N THR A 190 -14.73 13.54 9.42
CA THR A 190 -14.49 12.60 8.33
C THR A 190 -15.22 13.03 7.05
N GLU A 191 -14.51 13.09 5.93
CA GLU A 191 -14.98 13.32 4.55
C GLU A 191 -15.88 14.56 4.30
N PRO A 192 -15.56 15.42 3.32
CA PRO A 192 -16.44 16.53 3.00
C PRO A 192 -17.79 16.00 2.46
N ASP A 193 -18.86 16.25 3.21
CA ASP A 193 -20.26 16.05 2.81
C ASP A 193 -20.71 16.99 1.67
N CYS A 194 -19.78 17.58 0.90
CA CYS A 194 -20.09 18.39 -0.28
C CYS A 194 -19.88 17.64 -1.61
N SER A 195 -20.92 17.55 -2.45
CA SER A 195 -20.85 16.99 -3.82
C SER A 195 -20.76 18.10 -4.87
N ILE A 196 -19.85 19.05 -4.66
CA ILE A 196 -19.75 20.30 -5.43
C ILE A 196 -19.61 20.01 -6.92
N GLY A 197 -20.49 20.60 -7.73
CA GLY A 197 -20.44 20.51 -9.18
C GLY A 197 -20.79 19.14 -9.77
N ARG A 198 -21.34 18.22 -8.97
CA ARG A 198 -21.66 16.83 -9.37
C ARG A 198 -23.14 16.47 -9.23
N GLU A 199 -23.97 17.43 -8.85
CA GLU A 199 -25.41 17.25 -8.62
C GLU A 199 -26.14 16.72 -9.86
N GLY A 200 -25.83 17.25 -11.04
CA GLY A 200 -26.42 16.79 -12.31
C GLY A 200 -26.06 15.34 -12.64
N GLU A 201 -24.84 14.91 -12.32
CA GLU A 201 -24.41 13.52 -12.52
C GLU A 201 -25.10 12.58 -11.52
N ILE A 202 -25.20 12.98 -10.25
CA ILE A 202 -25.92 12.22 -9.22
C ILE A 202 -27.40 12.06 -9.58
N ALA A 203 -28.06 13.14 -10.01
CA ALA A 203 -29.45 13.11 -10.45
C ALA A 203 -29.64 12.16 -11.65
N ARG A 204 -28.71 12.19 -12.61
CA ARG A 204 -28.71 11.27 -13.76
C ARG A 204 -28.51 9.81 -13.33
N ILE A 205 -27.60 9.54 -12.38
CA ILE A 205 -27.38 8.19 -11.86
C ILE A 205 -28.63 7.68 -11.17
N ASN A 206 -29.25 8.47 -10.28
CA ASN A 206 -30.48 8.11 -9.60
C ASN A 206 -31.60 7.78 -10.62
N GLN A 207 -31.80 8.64 -11.63
CA GLN A 207 -32.81 8.41 -12.66
C GLN A 207 -32.59 7.10 -13.45
N LEU A 208 -31.33 6.73 -13.73
CA LEU A 208 -31.00 5.49 -14.43
C LEU A 208 -31.19 4.26 -13.55
N VAL A 209 -30.84 4.37 -12.27
CA VAL A 209 -31.04 3.31 -11.28
C VAL A 209 -32.52 3.06 -11.04
N ASP A 210 -33.33 4.12 -10.95
CA ASP A 210 -34.79 4.01 -10.82
C ASP A 210 -35.45 3.37 -12.06
N LYS A 211 -34.82 3.51 -13.24
CA LYS A 211 -35.21 2.81 -14.48
C LYS A 211 -34.64 1.39 -14.58
N HIS A 212 -34.00 0.89 -13.53
CA HIS A 212 -33.32 -0.41 -13.48
C HIS A 212 -32.26 -0.62 -14.57
N CYS A 213 -31.67 0.47 -15.08
CA CYS A 213 -30.57 0.38 -16.02
C CYS A 213 -29.27 0.14 -15.28
N ASN A 214 -28.43 -0.77 -15.77
CA ASN A 214 -27.09 -0.96 -15.23
C ASN A 214 -26.22 0.25 -15.58
N VAL A 215 -25.44 0.76 -14.63
CA VAL A 215 -24.66 1.99 -14.80
C VAL A 215 -23.19 1.74 -14.48
N ILE A 216 -22.31 2.24 -15.34
CA ILE A 216 -20.87 2.25 -15.10
C ILE A 216 -20.32 3.68 -15.13
N LEU A 217 -19.66 4.06 -14.04
CA LEU A 217 -18.96 5.33 -13.89
C LEU A 217 -17.50 5.20 -14.33
N MET A 218 -17.07 5.98 -15.31
CA MET A 218 -15.73 5.90 -15.87
C MET A 218 -15.00 7.22 -15.70
N GLY A 219 -13.70 7.16 -15.42
CA GLY A 219 -12.88 8.37 -15.31
C GLY A 219 -11.53 8.09 -14.68
N PRO A 220 -10.59 9.05 -14.69
CA PRO A 220 -9.25 8.87 -14.14
C PRO A 220 -9.23 8.55 -12.63
N ILE A 221 -8.06 8.40 -12.05
CA ILE A 221 -7.92 8.19 -10.60
C ILE A 221 -8.14 9.53 -9.88
N GLY A 222 -8.82 9.50 -8.73
CA GLY A 222 -8.93 10.68 -7.86
C GLY A 222 -10.06 11.66 -8.20
N ILE A 223 -10.81 11.42 -9.27
CA ILE A 223 -11.99 12.21 -9.63
C ILE A 223 -13.10 12.13 -8.55
N GLY A 224 -13.13 11.08 -7.73
CA GLY A 224 -14.18 10.90 -6.71
C GLY A 224 -15.32 10.00 -7.14
N LYS A 225 -15.08 9.05 -8.07
CA LYS A 225 -16.08 8.04 -8.48
C LYS A 225 -16.65 7.27 -7.28
N SER A 226 -15.81 6.79 -6.37
CA SER A 226 -16.23 6.10 -5.14
C SER A 226 -17.05 7.00 -4.23
N HIS A 227 -16.71 8.30 -4.17
CA HIS A 227 -17.48 9.28 -3.41
C HIS A 227 -18.88 9.48 -4.03
N LEU A 228 -18.98 9.57 -5.36
CA LEU A 228 -20.26 9.65 -6.04
C LEU A 228 -21.12 8.40 -5.80
N LEU A 229 -20.53 7.20 -5.86
CA LEU A 229 -21.24 5.95 -5.57
C LEU A 229 -21.87 5.94 -4.17
N GLN A 230 -21.16 6.42 -3.15
CA GLN A 230 -21.67 6.48 -1.78
C GLN A 230 -22.80 7.50 -1.59
N ARG A 231 -22.85 8.53 -2.46
CA ARG A 231 -23.87 9.58 -2.44
C ARG A 231 -25.16 9.17 -3.12
N VAL A 232 -25.13 8.18 -4.01
CA VAL A 232 -26.34 7.66 -4.65
C VAL A 232 -27.25 7.12 -3.56
N ARG A 233 -28.47 7.68 -3.48
CA ARG A 233 -29.52 7.24 -2.56
C ARG A 233 -30.64 6.63 -3.39
N PRO A 234 -30.49 5.38 -3.85
CA PRO A 234 -31.55 4.71 -4.59
C PRO A 234 -32.72 4.40 -3.66
N GLN A 235 -33.91 4.26 -4.22
CA GLN A 235 -35.07 3.74 -3.46
C GLN A 235 -34.93 2.23 -3.18
N ALA A 236 -34.16 1.52 -4.02
CA ALA A 236 -33.90 0.09 -3.88
C ALA A 236 -32.92 -0.23 -2.74
N LYS A 237 -33.03 -1.44 -2.18
CA LYS A 237 -32.11 -1.94 -1.16
C LYS A 237 -30.71 -2.12 -1.76
N VAL A 238 -29.66 -1.72 -1.04
CA VAL A 238 -28.29 -1.73 -1.58
C VAL A 238 -27.50 -2.91 -1.01
N LEU A 239 -26.92 -3.70 -1.90
CA LEU A 239 -25.91 -4.73 -1.58
C LEU A 239 -24.56 -4.26 -2.10
N ARG A 240 -23.60 -4.07 -1.18
CA ARG A 240 -22.26 -3.60 -1.53
C ARG A 240 -21.30 -4.77 -1.71
N PHE A 241 -20.59 -4.78 -2.83
CA PHE A 241 -19.54 -5.76 -3.12
C PHE A 241 -18.18 -5.10 -2.93
N ASP A 242 -17.44 -5.56 -1.92
CA ASP A 242 -16.14 -4.97 -1.55
C ASP A 242 -15.00 -5.51 -2.40
N ASP A 243 -15.07 -6.79 -2.83
CA ASP A 243 -14.02 -7.44 -3.61
C ASP A 243 -14.58 -8.18 -4.83
N VAL A 244 -14.18 -7.73 -6.02
CA VAL A 244 -14.51 -8.37 -7.30
C VAL A 244 -13.40 -9.34 -7.74
N GLY A 245 -12.25 -9.35 -7.04
CA GLY A 245 -11.16 -10.29 -7.24
C GLY A 245 -11.54 -11.70 -6.78
N ASP A 246 -12.07 -11.82 -5.56
CA ASP A 246 -12.65 -13.07 -5.05
C ASP A 246 -14.18 -12.99 -4.97
N ILE A 247 -14.82 -13.05 -6.15
CA ILE A 247 -16.28 -12.99 -6.26
C ILE A 247 -16.99 -14.09 -5.47
N LYS A 248 -16.36 -15.27 -5.31
CA LYS A 248 -16.97 -16.39 -4.60
C LYS A 248 -17.18 -16.04 -3.13
N ARG A 249 -16.14 -15.50 -2.48
CA ARG A 249 -16.24 -15.04 -1.09
C ARG A 249 -17.31 -13.96 -0.94
N THR A 250 -17.35 -12.98 -1.83
CA THR A 250 -18.33 -11.88 -1.80
C THR A 250 -19.76 -12.38 -1.94
N LEU A 251 -20.02 -13.33 -2.86
CA LEU A 251 -21.35 -13.93 -3.02
C LEU A 251 -21.79 -14.72 -1.79
N ILE A 252 -20.89 -15.50 -1.18
CA ILE A 252 -21.18 -16.25 0.05
C ILE A 252 -21.52 -15.28 1.20
N GLN A 253 -20.72 -14.23 1.38
CA GLN A 253 -20.97 -13.22 2.42
C GLN A 253 -22.29 -12.49 2.18
N THR A 254 -22.62 -12.19 0.93
CA THR A 254 -23.90 -11.57 0.56
C THR A 254 -25.08 -12.49 0.86
N LEU A 255 -25.00 -13.77 0.50
CA LEU A 255 -26.03 -14.77 0.82
C LEU A 255 -26.23 -14.91 2.33
N LEU A 256 -25.14 -15.00 3.10
CA LEU A 256 -25.20 -15.03 4.56
C LEU A 256 -25.87 -13.77 5.13
N TYR A 257 -25.53 -12.60 4.59
CA TYR A 257 -26.15 -11.34 4.99
C TYR A 257 -27.66 -11.32 4.69
N LEU A 258 -28.07 -11.81 3.51
CA LEU A 258 -29.48 -11.90 3.11
C LEU A 258 -30.25 -12.85 4.01
N TYR A 259 -29.69 -14.03 4.32
CA TYR A 259 -30.33 -15.00 5.22
C TYR A 259 -30.41 -14.52 6.67
N GLN A 260 -29.47 -13.71 7.15
CA GLN A 260 -29.48 -13.20 8.52
C GLN A 260 -30.45 -12.03 8.73
N ASN A 261 -30.59 -11.15 7.74
CA ASN A 261 -31.31 -9.88 7.95
C ASN A 261 -32.68 -9.85 7.27
N ASP A 262 -32.70 -9.98 5.94
CA ASP A 262 -33.89 -9.63 5.14
C ASP A 262 -34.76 -10.86 4.80
N LYS A 263 -34.10 -12.01 4.59
CA LYS A 263 -34.73 -13.25 4.14
C LYS A 263 -34.65 -14.36 5.20
N ALA A 264 -34.64 -14.01 6.48
CA ALA A 264 -34.62 -14.97 7.59
C ALA A 264 -35.79 -15.96 7.54
N ALA A 265 -37.00 -15.49 7.21
CA ALA A 265 -38.16 -16.37 7.03
C ALA A 265 -37.99 -17.37 5.86
N VAL A 266 -37.33 -16.96 4.78
CA VAL A 266 -37.01 -17.85 3.66
C VAL A 266 -35.95 -18.87 4.07
N PHE A 267 -34.99 -18.45 4.92
CA PHE A 267 -33.99 -19.35 5.47
C PHE A 267 -34.64 -20.45 6.33
N GLU A 268 -35.56 -20.10 7.23
CA GLU A 268 -36.30 -21.09 8.03
C GLU A 268 -37.16 -22.02 7.15
N LEU A 269 -37.77 -21.53 6.09
CA LEU A 269 -38.55 -22.38 5.18
C LEU A 269 -37.70 -23.34 4.35
N VAL A 270 -36.52 -22.91 3.91
CA VAL A 270 -35.63 -23.71 3.04
C VAL A 270 -34.75 -24.66 3.85
N TYR A 271 -34.26 -24.19 5.00
CA TYR A 271 -33.24 -24.89 5.80
C TYR A 271 -33.76 -25.30 7.19
N GLY A 272 -34.92 -24.83 7.65
CA GLY A 272 -35.44 -25.16 8.97
C GLY A 272 -34.52 -24.69 10.10
N ASN A 273 -34.20 -25.58 11.03
CA ASN A 273 -33.29 -25.34 12.16
C ASN A 273 -31.80 -25.47 11.81
N TYR A 274 -31.41 -25.27 10.54
CA TYR A 274 -30.02 -25.46 10.13
C TYR A 274 -29.10 -24.38 10.73
N GLU A 275 -27.94 -24.80 11.18
CA GLU A 275 -26.97 -23.91 11.83
C GLU A 275 -26.23 -23.06 10.78
N LEU A 276 -26.22 -21.73 10.97
CA LEU A 276 -25.58 -20.76 10.06
C LEU A 276 -24.10 -21.07 9.79
N THR A 277 -23.39 -21.66 10.77
CA THR A 277 -21.98 -22.08 10.66
C THR A 277 -21.79 -23.22 9.66
N LYS A 278 -22.72 -24.16 9.60
CA LYS A 278 -22.70 -25.29 8.65
C LYS A 278 -23.08 -24.83 7.25
N LEU A 279 -23.99 -23.87 7.13
CA LEU A 279 -24.37 -23.26 5.85
C LEU A 279 -23.16 -22.62 5.16
N ALA A 280 -22.34 -21.85 5.88
CA ALA A 280 -21.14 -21.24 5.31
C ALA A 280 -20.18 -22.30 4.71
N THR A 281 -20.08 -23.46 5.35
CA THR A 281 -19.22 -24.57 4.88
C THR A 281 -19.83 -25.26 3.64
N HIS A 282 -21.16 -25.36 3.58
CA HIS A 282 -21.87 -25.84 2.39
C HIS A 282 -21.67 -24.89 1.19
N LEU A 283 -21.96 -23.60 1.38
CA LEU A 283 -21.83 -22.57 0.34
C LEU A 283 -20.39 -22.42 -0.18
N GLN A 284 -19.39 -22.71 0.66
CA GLN A 284 -18.00 -22.76 0.24
C GLN A 284 -17.70 -23.89 -0.75
N ARG A 285 -18.44 -25.00 -0.72
CA ARG A 285 -18.26 -26.11 -1.68
C ARG A 285 -18.95 -25.83 -3.01
N ASP A 286 -19.97 -24.97 -3.00
CA ASP A 286 -20.73 -24.64 -4.19
C ASP A 286 -19.94 -23.87 -5.26
N SER A 287 -20.38 -24.01 -6.51
CA SER A 287 -19.83 -23.26 -7.64
C SER A 287 -20.37 -21.83 -7.66
N VAL A 288 -19.63 -20.90 -8.27
CA VAL A 288 -20.07 -19.50 -8.45
C VAL A 288 -21.43 -19.42 -9.15
N ARG A 289 -21.67 -20.30 -10.13
CA ARG A 289 -22.96 -20.37 -10.84
C ARG A 289 -24.11 -20.77 -9.93
N ASN A 290 -23.91 -21.75 -9.06
CA ASN A 290 -24.92 -22.19 -8.10
C ASN A 290 -25.22 -21.09 -7.08
N LEU A 291 -24.18 -20.41 -6.58
CA LEU A 291 -24.33 -19.27 -5.67
C LEU A 291 -25.15 -18.13 -6.32
N CYS A 292 -24.87 -17.79 -7.59
CA CYS A 292 -25.68 -16.80 -8.31
C CYS A 292 -27.14 -17.25 -8.49
N ALA A 293 -27.37 -18.53 -8.83
CA ALA A 293 -28.71 -19.07 -8.99
C ALA A 293 -29.50 -19.06 -7.67
N GLU A 294 -28.83 -19.36 -6.56
CA GLU A 294 -29.41 -19.29 -5.22
C GLU A 294 -29.78 -17.84 -4.87
N MET A 295 -28.91 -16.87 -5.15
CA MET A 295 -29.22 -15.44 -4.97
C MET A 295 -30.46 -15.02 -5.75
N ILE A 296 -30.58 -15.43 -7.02
CA ILE A 296 -31.75 -15.15 -7.87
C ILE A 296 -33.02 -15.81 -7.32
N ARG A 297 -32.90 -17.01 -6.74
CA ARG A 297 -34.03 -17.75 -6.16
C ARG A 297 -34.61 -17.07 -4.91
N ILE A 298 -33.76 -16.47 -4.07
CA ILE A 298 -34.18 -15.87 -2.79
C ILE A 298 -34.63 -14.41 -2.90
N THR A 299 -34.21 -13.69 -3.95
CA THR A 299 -34.55 -12.28 -4.16
C THR A 299 -35.55 -12.10 -5.30
N GLN A 300 -36.36 -11.04 -5.23
CA GLN A 300 -37.23 -10.65 -6.34
C GLN A 300 -36.44 -9.86 -7.39
N ARG A 301 -36.94 -9.84 -8.63
CA ARG A 301 -36.32 -9.13 -9.74
C ARG A 301 -36.29 -7.62 -9.45
N PHE A 302 -35.12 -7.01 -9.61
CA PHE A 302 -34.82 -5.60 -9.34
C PHE A 302 -35.09 -5.12 -7.90
N GLU A 303 -35.16 -6.06 -6.94
CA GLU A 303 -35.33 -5.71 -5.51
C GLU A 303 -34.08 -5.03 -4.94
N TYR A 304 -32.89 -5.45 -5.39
CA TYR A 304 -31.60 -4.97 -4.88
C TYR A 304 -30.75 -4.29 -5.97
N LEU A 305 -30.09 -3.21 -5.56
CA LEU A 305 -28.98 -2.58 -6.29
C LEU A 305 -27.66 -3.21 -5.83
N LEU A 306 -26.91 -3.78 -6.77
CA LEU A 306 -25.53 -4.22 -6.54
C LEU A 306 -24.58 -3.03 -6.75
N LEU A 307 -23.99 -2.54 -5.67
CA LEU A 307 -23.00 -1.46 -5.70
C LEU A 307 -21.59 -2.05 -5.65
N ILE A 308 -20.83 -1.86 -6.72
CA ILE A 308 -19.48 -2.40 -6.87
C ILE A 308 -18.50 -1.23 -7.01
N ASP A 309 -17.63 -1.02 -6.01
CA ASP A 309 -16.78 0.19 -5.94
C ASP A 309 -15.85 0.32 -7.15
N SER A 310 -15.06 -0.71 -7.47
CA SER A 310 -14.20 -0.72 -8.66
C SER A 310 -14.15 -2.09 -9.33
N VAL A 311 -14.32 -2.11 -10.66
CA VAL A 311 -14.13 -3.31 -11.51
C VAL A 311 -12.78 -3.36 -12.23
N ASP A 312 -11.82 -2.50 -11.84
CA ASP A 312 -10.50 -2.43 -12.48
C ASP A 312 -9.76 -3.79 -12.48
N ARG A 313 -9.90 -4.57 -11.39
CA ARG A 313 -9.23 -5.87 -11.19
C ARG A 313 -10.17 -7.07 -11.34
N ILE A 314 -11.20 -6.95 -12.20
CA ILE A 314 -12.19 -8.01 -12.37
C ILE A 314 -11.57 -9.28 -12.99
N THR A 315 -11.81 -10.46 -12.39
CA THR A 315 -11.39 -11.76 -12.96
C THR A 315 -12.41 -12.26 -14.00
N PRO A 316 -12.04 -13.16 -14.93
CA PRO A 316 -13.02 -13.76 -15.86
C PRO A 316 -14.19 -14.46 -15.16
N ARG A 317 -13.94 -15.11 -14.00
CA ARG A 317 -15.00 -15.72 -13.19
C ARG A 317 -16.01 -14.68 -12.69
N SER A 318 -15.52 -13.52 -12.28
CA SER A 318 -16.36 -12.41 -11.84
C SER A 318 -17.14 -11.79 -12.99
N VAL A 319 -16.57 -11.68 -14.20
CA VAL A 319 -17.30 -11.26 -15.40
C VAL A 319 -18.49 -12.19 -15.64
N ASN A 320 -18.26 -13.51 -15.65
CA ASN A 320 -19.33 -14.48 -15.83
C ASN A 320 -20.41 -14.36 -14.74
N ALA A 321 -20.02 -14.17 -13.48
CA ALA A 321 -20.98 -13.97 -12.38
C ALA A 321 -21.84 -12.72 -12.58
N LEU A 322 -21.24 -11.59 -12.97
CA LEU A 322 -21.99 -10.37 -13.27
C LEU A 322 -22.90 -10.54 -14.50
N GLU A 323 -22.47 -11.29 -15.51
CA GLU A 323 -23.31 -11.62 -16.67
C GLU A 323 -24.56 -12.42 -16.28
N TYR A 324 -24.46 -13.33 -15.29
CA TYR A 324 -25.63 -14.03 -14.75
C TYR A 324 -26.56 -13.13 -13.92
N LEU A 325 -26.01 -12.13 -13.22
CA LEU A 325 -26.77 -11.30 -12.28
C LEU A 325 -27.40 -10.06 -12.95
N LYS A 326 -26.90 -9.59 -14.11
CA LYS A 326 -27.27 -8.32 -14.75
C LYS A 326 -28.75 -8.17 -15.14
N ASP A 327 -29.46 -9.28 -15.31
CA ASP A 327 -30.87 -9.29 -15.76
C ASP A 327 -31.86 -9.35 -14.59
N HIS A 328 -31.37 -9.69 -13.40
CA HIS A 328 -32.14 -9.79 -12.15
C HIS A 328 -31.86 -8.64 -11.18
N PHE A 329 -30.62 -8.16 -11.14
CA PHE A 329 -30.20 -7.06 -10.28
C PHE A 329 -29.84 -5.83 -11.09
N THR A 330 -30.12 -4.64 -10.55
CA THR A 330 -29.53 -3.41 -11.09
C THR A 330 -28.11 -3.31 -10.57
N ILE A 331 -27.14 -3.06 -11.45
CA ILE A 331 -25.72 -2.99 -11.12
C ILE A 331 -25.24 -1.55 -11.30
N LEU A 332 -24.64 -0.99 -10.26
CA LEU A 332 -23.95 0.29 -10.29
C LEU A 332 -22.48 0.08 -9.95
N THR A 333 -21.59 0.45 -10.87
CA THR A 333 -20.16 0.22 -10.69
C THR A 333 -19.27 1.37 -11.17
N SER A 334 -18.01 1.40 -10.76
CA SER A 334 -17.01 2.32 -11.32
C SER A 334 -15.78 1.61 -11.90
N ALA A 335 -15.14 2.26 -12.87
CA ALA A 335 -13.91 1.83 -13.51
C ALA A 335 -13.02 3.03 -13.84
N ARG A 336 -11.72 2.81 -13.99
CA ARG A 336 -10.80 3.82 -14.51
C ARG A 336 -11.03 4.05 -16.00
N GLU A 337 -10.99 2.97 -16.77
CA GLU A 337 -11.13 2.97 -18.21
C GLU A 337 -11.88 1.71 -18.67
N VAL A 338 -12.39 1.74 -19.90
CA VAL A 338 -12.96 0.55 -20.53
C VAL A 338 -11.81 -0.38 -20.93
N VAL A 339 -11.68 -1.50 -20.24
CA VAL A 339 -10.76 -2.55 -20.70
C VAL A 339 -11.42 -3.25 -21.91
N LEU A 340 -10.90 -2.96 -23.11
CA LEU A 340 -11.41 -3.44 -24.41
C LEU A 340 -11.65 -4.97 -24.46
N ASN A 341 -10.86 -5.75 -23.72
CA ASN A 341 -10.95 -7.22 -23.68
C ASN A 341 -12.15 -7.79 -22.90
N LYS A 342 -12.99 -6.95 -22.29
CA LYS A 342 -14.15 -7.38 -21.47
C LYS A 342 -15.45 -6.72 -21.92
N GLY A 343 -15.53 -6.32 -23.19
CA GLY A 343 -16.68 -5.56 -23.72
C GLY A 343 -18.03 -6.26 -23.65
N SER A 344 -18.08 -7.60 -23.58
CA SER A 344 -19.33 -8.38 -23.60
C SER A 344 -20.31 -7.97 -22.50
N PHE A 345 -19.84 -7.87 -21.25
CA PHE A 345 -20.70 -7.54 -20.12
C PHE A 345 -21.18 -6.07 -20.17
N LEU A 346 -20.39 -5.18 -20.78
CA LEU A 346 -20.66 -3.74 -20.83
C LEU A 346 -21.76 -3.35 -21.82
N TRP A 347 -22.16 -4.24 -22.73
CA TRP A 347 -23.24 -3.95 -23.69
C TRP A 347 -24.56 -3.57 -23.02
N ASN A 348 -24.83 -4.09 -21.82
CA ASN A 348 -26.04 -3.77 -21.06
C ASN A 348 -25.85 -2.61 -20.07
N PHE A 349 -24.71 -1.91 -20.10
CA PHE A 349 -24.39 -0.85 -19.15
C PHE A 349 -24.46 0.53 -19.81
N GLN A 350 -25.18 1.43 -19.17
CA GLN A 350 -25.11 2.85 -19.46
C GLN A 350 -23.80 3.41 -18.93
N VAL A 351 -22.98 3.89 -19.86
CA VAL A 351 -21.68 4.51 -19.54
C VAL A 351 -21.88 5.98 -19.17
N ILE A 352 -21.36 6.38 -18.02
CA ILE A 352 -21.25 7.78 -17.59
C ILE A 352 -19.78 8.11 -17.43
N ARG A 353 -19.28 9.04 -18.25
CA ARG A 353 -17.90 9.51 -18.19
C ARG A 353 -17.83 10.72 -17.27
N ILE A 354 -16.93 10.64 -16.30
CA ILE A 354 -16.74 11.64 -15.28
C ILE A 354 -15.35 12.25 -15.49
N GLY A 355 -15.34 13.51 -15.93
CA GLY A 355 -14.13 14.30 -16.17
C GLY A 355 -13.66 15.05 -14.93
N GLU A 356 -12.62 15.86 -15.05
CA GLU A 356 -12.16 16.76 -13.98
C GLU A 356 -13.22 17.82 -13.64
N LEU A 357 -13.11 18.45 -12.46
CA LEU A 357 -14.01 19.53 -12.10
C LEU A 357 -13.72 20.77 -12.95
N SER A 358 -14.77 21.52 -13.28
CA SER A 358 -14.60 22.84 -13.91
C SER A 358 -13.78 23.75 -12.99
N ARG A 359 -13.13 24.78 -13.57
CA ARG A 359 -12.39 25.75 -12.76
C ARG A 359 -13.27 26.34 -11.66
N GLN A 360 -14.50 26.75 -11.98
CA GLN A 360 -15.44 27.30 -11.00
C GLN A 360 -15.68 26.34 -9.83
N HIS A 361 -16.08 25.10 -10.12
CA HIS A 361 -16.34 24.09 -9.08
C HIS A 361 -15.07 23.67 -8.32
N SER A 362 -13.90 23.70 -8.96
CA SER A 362 -12.62 23.41 -8.30
C SER A 362 -12.25 24.50 -7.30
N LEU A 363 -12.42 25.77 -7.67
CA LEU A 363 -12.19 26.92 -6.80
C LEU A 363 -13.18 26.93 -5.62
N GLU A 364 -14.42 26.53 -5.87
CA GLU A 364 -15.46 26.37 -4.84
C GLU A 364 -15.12 25.23 -3.87
N LEU A 365 -14.66 24.09 -4.39
CA LEU A 365 -14.18 22.98 -3.57
C LEU A 365 -12.99 23.39 -2.68
N ILE A 366 -12.02 24.13 -3.24
CA ILE A 366 -10.89 24.67 -2.48
C ILE A 366 -11.38 25.60 -1.37
N HIS A 367 -12.35 26.46 -1.67
CA HIS A 367 -12.94 27.36 -0.69
C HIS A 367 -13.62 26.60 0.45
N HIS A 368 -14.43 25.61 0.13
CA HIS A 368 -15.11 24.78 1.12
C HIS A 368 -14.11 24.00 2.00
N LEU A 369 -13.08 23.41 1.39
CA LEU A 369 -12.09 22.59 2.09
C LEU A 369 -11.05 23.39 2.89
N SER A 370 -10.69 24.59 2.43
CA SER A 370 -9.73 25.45 3.13
C SER A 370 -10.27 25.96 4.48
N GLY A 371 -11.59 25.92 4.68
CA GLY A 371 -12.22 26.19 5.97
C GLY A 371 -12.01 27.63 6.45
N HIS A 372 -11.67 28.57 5.57
CA HIS A 372 -11.38 29.98 5.90
C HIS A 372 -12.53 30.68 6.66
N GLN A 373 -13.75 30.13 6.62
CA GLN A 373 -14.93 30.63 7.35
C GLN A 373 -15.27 29.85 8.64
N GLN A 374 -14.52 28.80 8.99
CA GLN A 374 -14.78 27.98 10.18
C GLN A 374 -13.71 28.21 11.28
N ALA A 375 -14.09 28.01 12.54
CA ALA A 375 -13.28 28.30 13.74
C ALA A 375 -12.01 27.41 13.93
N GLY A 376 -11.56 26.73 12.87
CA GLY A 376 -10.32 25.96 12.77
C GLY A 376 -9.69 26.01 11.37
N GLY A 377 -10.02 27.03 10.58
CA GLY A 377 -9.49 27.26 9.24
C GLY A 377 -7.99 27.56 9.21
N MET A 378 -7.38 27.42 8.03
CA MET A 378 -5.99 27.79 7.82
C MET A 378 -5.85 29.32 7.77
N ASP A 379 -4.86 29.87 8.49
CA ASP A 379 -4.47 31.27 8.38
C ASP A 379 -3.63 31.42 7.09
N ILE A 380 -4.26 31.93 6.02
CA ILE A 380 -3.68 32.09 4.68
C ILE A 380 -3.41 33.58 4.43
N GLU A 381 -2.18 33.93 4.04
CA GLU A 381 -1.82 35.33 3.74
C GLU A 381 -2.48 35.84 2.46
N ASP A 382 -2.29 35.13 1.34
CA ASP A 382 -2.88 35.45 0.05
C ASP A 382 -3.74 34.29 -0.46
N TYR A 383 -5.05 34.46 -0.26
CA TYR A 383 -6.03 33.46 -0.68
C TYR A 383 -6.13 33.32 -2.21
N ALA A 384 -5.90 34.39 -2.97
CA ALA A 384 -6.00 34.36 -4.43
C ALA A 384 -4.84 33.57 -5.05
N LEU A 385 -3.61 33.83 -4.58
CA LEU A 385 -2.42 33.09 -4.99
C LEU A 385 -2.54 31.61 -4.60
N PHE A 386 -2.93 31.34 -3.35
CA PHE A 386 -3.15 29.98 -2.86
C PHE A 386 -4.13 29.19 -3.75
N ARG A 387 -5.28 29.81 -4.06
CA ARG A 387 -6.34 29.17 -4.84
C ARG A 387 -5.93 28.88 -6.28
N ASN A 388 -5.23 29.82 -6.92
CA ASN A 388 -4.73 29.63 -8.28
C ASN A 388 -3.63 28.55 -8.32
N HIS A 389 -2.68 28.59 -7.39
CA HIS A 389 -1.62 27.58 -7.28
C HIS A 389 -2.20 26.16 -7.08
N LEU A 390 -3.17 26.00 -6.17
CA LEU A 390 -3.85 24.72 -5.98
C LEU A 390 -4.53 24.21 -7.25
N TYR A 391 -5.20 25.10 -7.99
CA TYR A 391 -5.83 24.72 -9.25
C TYR A 391 -4.79 24.33 -10.31
N GLU A 392 -3.72 25.11 -10.48
CA GLU A 392 -2.64 24.81 -11.42
C GLU A 392 -1.94 23.48 -11.12
N GLN A 393 -1.77 23.14 -9.84
CA GLN A 393 -1.16 21.87 -9.42
C GLN A 393 -2.10 20.66 -9.55
N SER A 394 -3.42 20.87 -9.45
CA SER A 394 -4.40 19.78 -9.45
C SER A 394 -5.11 19.56 -10.77
N ASN A 395 -5.11 20.56 -11.66
CA ASN A 395 -5.90 20.62 -12.88
C ASN A 395 -7.38 20.22 -12.66
N GLY A 396 -7.95 20.55 -11.49
CA GLY A 396 -9.33 20.19 -11.15
C GLY A 396 -9.55 18.73 -10.71
N ASN A 397 -8.49 18.00 -10.35
CA ASN A 397 -8.59 16.69 -9.71
C ASN A 397 -8.92 16.83 -8.20
N PRO A 398 -10.10 16.39 -7.73
CA PRO A 398 -10.54 16.55 -6.34
C PRO A 398 -9.62 15.89 -5.32
N ARG A 399 -9.08 14.70 -5.61
CA ARG A 399 -8.17 14.01 -4.70
C ARG A 399 -6.88 14.80 -4.49
N VAL A 400 -6.32 15.35 -5.57
CA VAL A 400 -5.10 16.16 -5.50
C VAL A 400 -5.37 17.43 -4.69
N ILE A 401 -6.53 18.06 -4.89
CA ILE A 401 -6.96 19.22 -4.10
C ILE A 401 -7.01 18.88 -2.61
N CYS A 402 -7.69 17.79 -2.23
CA CYS A 402 -7.76 17.34 -0.83
C CYS A 402 -6.38 17.06 -0.25
N GLU A 403 -5.53 16.32 -0.97
CA GLU A 403 -4.18 15.97 -0.52
C GLU A 403 -3.28 17.20 -0.35
N LEU A 404 -3.37 18.19 -1.24
CA LEU A 404 -2.61 19.44 -1.11
C LEU A 404 -3.11 20.27 0.07
N ILE A 405 -4.42 20.42 0.24
CA ILE A 405 -5.02 21.12 1.38
C ILE A 405 -4.59 20.47 2.70
N ASP A 406 -4.60 19.14 2.79
CA ASP A 406 -4.14 18.42 3.98
C ASP A 406 -2.64 18.57 4.24
N ARG A 407 -1.82 18.81 3.20
CA ARG A 407 -0.41 19.19 3.39
C ARG A 407 -0.30 20.59 3.97
N TYR A 408 -1.02 21.57 3.42
CA TYR A 408 -1.01 22.95 3.94
C TYR A 408 -1.55 23.04 5.37
N ARG A 409 -2.53 22.21 5.76
CA ARG A 409 -3.04 22.15 7.14
C ARG A 409 -2.00 21.75 8.18
N LYS A 410 -0.91 21.09 7.79
CA LYS A 410 0.19 20.75 8.71
C LYS A 410 1.08 21.96 9.01
N GLU A 411 1.03 22.98 8.16
CA GLU A 411 1.77 24.22 8.34
C GLU A 411 1.01 25.16 9.27
N ARG A 412 1.75 25.92 10.08
CA ARG A 412 1.16 26.80 11.10
C ARG A 412 0.57 28.08 10.50
N VAL A 413 1.14 28.57 9.40
CA VAL A 413 0.68 29.74 8.63
C VAL A 413 1.05 29.46 7.18
N VAL A 414 0.12 29.67 6.25
CA VAL A 414 0.37 29.49 4.82
C VAL A 414 0.83 30.82 4.24
N THR A 415 2.15 30.99 4.15
CA THR A 415 2.79 32.17 3.56
C THR A 415 3.01 31.99 2.06
N ASN A 416 3.25 33.08 1.33
CA ASN A 416 3.50 33.03 -0.12
C ASN A 416 4.71 32.17 -0.53
N GLU A 417 5.70 32.04 0.35
CA GLU A 417 6.87 31.18 0.14
C GLU A 417 6.48 29.70 0.25
N VAL A 418 5.74 29.34 1.30
CA VAL A 418 5.25 27.98 1.54
C VAL A 418 4.36 27.49 0.40
N VAL A 419 3.51 28.37 -0.16
CA VAL A 419 2.69 28.03 -1.34
C VAL A 419 3.55 27.64 -2.53
N LYS A 420 4.67 28.33 -2.77
CA LYS A 420 5.56 28.03 -3.92
C LYS A 420 6.41 26.77 -3.71
N GLU A 421 6.73 26.44 -2.47
CA GLU A 421 7.52 25.27 -2.10
C GLU A 421 6.72 23.97 -2.18
N ILE A 422 5.46 23.98 -1.74
CA ILE A 422 4.62 22.77 -1.72
C ILE A 422 4.09 22.49 -3.14
N ARG A 423 4.62 21.43 -3.73
CA ARG A 423 4.19 20.92 -5.04
C ARG A 423 3.55 19.54 -4.93
N HIS A 424 2.65 19.25 -5.86
CA HIS A 424 2.21 17.88 -6.06
C HIS A 424 3.32 17.11 -6.78
N VAL A 425 3.65 15.92 -6.27
CA VAL A 425 4.53 14.98 -6.97
C VAL A 425 3.60 13.88 -7.45
N GLY A 426 3.09 14.05 -8.67
CA GLY A 426 2.20 13.13 -9.36
C GLY A 426 2.95 12.15 -10.21
#